data_AF-A0A7K8VF90-F1
#
_entry.id   AF-A0A7K8VF90-F1
#
_cell.length_a   1.000
_cell.length_b   1.000
_cell.length_c   1.000
_cell.angle_alpha   90.00
_cell.angle_beta   90.00
_cell.angle_gamma   90.00
#
_symmetry.space_group_name_H-M   'P 1'
#
loop_
_entity.id
_entity.type
_entity.pdbx_description
1 polymer ?
#
loop_
_entity_poly.entity_id
_entity_poly.type
_entity_poly.pdbx_seq_one_letter_code
_entity_poly.pdbx_strand_id
1 'polypeptide(L)'
;QCLLSGSWRSDTGCRMVVSFLSKDGSFSGSYLPGPAAGGSEILTSPLEGTQQDAGLVPQPTFSFTVRWQLRETARTTAFLGQCYVGTNGEETLHALWLLREAANSPDEDWKATR
;
A
#
# COMPACT_ATOMS: atom_id res chain seq x y z
N GLN A 1 13.76 -0.80 -14.15
CA GLN A 1 13.66 -2.20 -13.65
C GLN A 1 13.08 -2.03 -12.28
N CYS A 2 11.81 -2.40 -12.11
CA CYS A 2 10.97 -1.68 -11.18
C CYS A 2 11.33 -1.94 -9.72
N LEU A 3 11.79 -0.90 -9.02
CA LEU A 3 12.09 -0.92 -7.59
C LEU A 3 11.08 -0.05 -6.86
N LEU A 4 10.44 -0.56 -5.81
CA LEU A 4 9.40 0.19 -5.11
C LEU A 4 9.94 1.38 -4.29
N SER A 5 11.25 1.46 -4.05
CA SER A 5 11.88 2.59 -3.35
C SER A 5 11.59 3.91 -4.05
N GLY A 6 11.06 4.90 -3.33
CA GLY A 6 10.70 6.21 -3.88
C GLY A 6 9.29 6.66 -3.51
N SER A 7 8.75 7.58 -4.31
CA SER A 7 7.42 8.16 -4.10
C SER A 7 6.47 7.76 -5.23
N TRP A 8 5.32 7.23 -4.87
CA TRP A 8 4.27 6.80 -5.78
C TRP A 8 2.98 7.57 -5.52
N ARG A 9 2.20 7.79 -6.57
CA ARG A 9 0.90 8.46 -6.50
C ARG A 9 -0.14 7.59 -7.20
N SER A 10 -1.29 7.38 -6.54
CA SER A 10 -2.42 6.70 -7.16
C SER A 10 -3.30 7.66 -7.96
N ASP A 11 -4.15 7.11 -8.82
CA ASP A 11 -5.14 7.87 -9.60
C ASP A 11 -6.15 8.62 -8.71
N THR A 12 -6.41 8.08 -7.52
CA THR A 12 -7.27 8.68 -6.48
C THR A 12 -6.56 9.76 -5.65
N GLY A 13 -5.28 10.03 -5.93
CA GLY A 13 -4.50 11.06 -5.25
C GLY A 13 -3.85 10.63 -3.93
N CYS A 14 -3.87 9.34 -3.57
CA CYS A 14 -3.07 8.83 -2.47
C CYS A 14 -1.57 8.94 -2.80
N ARG A 15 -0.74 9.10 -1.79
CA ARG A 15 0.71 9.11 -1.91
C ARG A 15 1.32 8.02 -1.04
N MET A 16 2.18 7.20 -1.64
CA MET A 16 2.98 6.20 -0.95
C MET A 16 4.46 6.60 -1.04
N VAL A 17 5.20 6.53 0.06
CA VAL A 17 6.65 6.74 0.07
C VAL A 17 7.31 5.52 0.67
N VAL A 18 8.14 4.82 -0.09
CA VAL A 18 8.96 3.70 0.38
C VAL A 18 10.35 4.25 0.69
N SER A 19 10.65 4.40 1.96
CA SER A 19 11.89 5.04 2.46
C SER A 19 13.03 4.05 2.64
N PHE A 20 12.73 2.76 2.82
CA PHE A 20 13.72 1.71 3.01
C PHE A 20 13.29 0.46 2.24
N LEU A 21 14.21 -0.11 1.46
CA LEU A 21 14.06 -1.39 0.77
C LEU A 21 15.34 -2.20 1.03
N SER A 22 15.21 -3.35 1.68
CA SER A 22 16.32 -4.24 1.98
C SER A 22 16.59 -5.21 0.83
N LYS A 23 17.76 -5.85 0.88
CA LYS A 23 18.21 -6.81 -0.15
C LYS A 23 17.36 -8.07 -0.25
N ASP A 24 16.66 -8.44 0.82
CA ASP A 24 15.71 -9.56 0.83
C ASP A 24 14.31 -9.16 0.33
N GLY A 25 14.15 -7.93 -0.15
CA GLY A 25 12.89 -7.42 -0.70
C GLY A 25 11.93 -6.84 0.33
N SER A 26 12.25 -6.90 1.64
CA SER A 26 11.42 -6.26 2.65
C SER A 26 11.51 -4.72 2.53
N PHE A 27 10.42 -4.02 2.79
CA PHE A 27 10.41 -2.56 2.74
C PHE A 27 9.49 -1.93 3.77
N SER A 28 9.76 -0.67 4.09
CA SER A 28 8.94 0.15 4.96
C SER A 28 8.85 1.58 4.44
N GLY A 29 7.82 2.29 4.91
CA GLY A 29 7.53 3.62 4.41
C GLY A 29 6.31 4.26 5.06
N SER A 30 5.71 5.19 4.32
CA SER A 30 4.51 5.91 4.73
C SER A 30 3.47 5.99 3.61
N TYR A 31 2.22 6.05 4.03
CA TYR A 31 1.05 6.16 3.16
C TYR A 31 0.21 7.35 3.60
N LEU A 32 -0.09 8.23 2.65
CA LEU A 32 -0.98 9.38 2.80
C LEU A 32 -2.20 9.18 1.90
N PRO A 33 -3.41 9.04 2.45
CA PRO A 33 -4.62 8.86 1.65
C PRO A 33 -4.98 10.08 0.82
N GLY A 34 -5.68 9.81 -0.28
CA GLY A 34 -6.21 10.85 -1.16
C GLY A 34 -7.41 11.58 -0.55
N PRO A 35 -7.79 12.74 -1.11
CA PRO A 35 -8.87 13.59 -0.60
C PRO A 35 -10.25 12.90 -0.52
N ALA A 36 -10.48 11.88 -1.36
CA ALA A 36 -11.73 11.12 -1.41
C ALA A 36 -11.93 10.15 -0.24
N ALA A 37 -10.91 9.96 0.62
CA ALA A 37 -10.97 9.01 1.73
C ALA A 37 -11.88 9.44 2.91
N GLY A 38 -12.53 10.62 2.83
CA GLY A 38 -13.78 10.90 3.55
C GLY A 38 -13.72 10.82 5.08
N GLY A 39 -12.61 11.18 5.72
CA GLY A 39 -12.46 11.18 7.18
C GLY A 39 -11.78 12.44 7.69
N SER A 40 -12.27 12.97 8.81
CA SER A 40 -11.66 14.10 9.53
C SER A 40 -10.24 13.72 9.99
N GLU A 41 -9.25 14.43 9.46
CA GLU A 41 -7.81 14.32 9.76
C GLU A 41 -7.19 12.93 9.53
N ILE A 42 -7.05 12.54 8.26
CA ILE A 42 -6.30 11.35 7.91
C ILE A 42 -4.80 11.64 8.00
N LEU A 43 -4.13 10.99 8.97
CA LEU A 43 -2.71 11.12 9.23
C LEU A 43 -1.90 10.22 8.30
N THR A 44 -0.68 10.67 7.98
CA THR A 44 0.35 9.84 7.35
C THR A 44 0.54 8.57 8.17
N SER A 45 0.30 7.42 7.56
CA SER A 45 0.27 6.12 8.23
C SER A 45 1.46 5.26 7.82
N PRO A 46 2.09 4.49 8.73
CA PRO A 46 3.21 3.62 8.38
C PRO A 46 2.75 2.45 7.49
N LEU A 47 3.63 2.04 6.59
CA LEU A 47 3.47 0.83 5.79
C LEU A 47 4.70 -0.07 5.86
N GLU A 48 4.47 -1.38 5.72
CA GLU A 48 5.49 -2.42 5.67
C GLU A 48 5.08 -3.48 4.64
N GLY A 49 6.05 -4.01 3.88
CA GLY A 49 5.78 -4.92 2.80
C GLY A 49 6.98 -5.70 2.29
N THR A 50 6.77 -6.41 1.19
CA THR A 50 7.79 -7.17 0.47
C THR A 50 7.63 -7.01 -1.03
N GLN A 51 8.74 -7.02 -1.75
CA GLN A 51 8.82 -7.02 -3.20
C GLN A 51 9.66 -8.21 -3.65
N GLN A 52 9.25 -8.91 -4.72
CA GLN A 52 10.11 -9.91 -5.35
C GLN A 52 11.39 -9.25 -5.92
N ASP A 53 12.49 -10.00 -5.99
CA ASP A 53 13.77 -9.50 -6.48
C ASP A 53 13.65 -8.96 -7.92
N ALA A 54 13.75 -7.63 -8.06
CA ALA A 54 13.64 -6.95 -9.34
C ALA A 54 14.80 -7.25 -10.31
N GLY A 55 15.94 -7.74 -9.79
CA GLY A 55 17.07 -8.21 -10.59
C GLY A 55 16.80 -9.56 -11.26
N LEU A 56 15.97 -10.41 -10.65
CA LEU A 56 15.56 -11.72 -11.18
C LEU A 56 14.23 -11.65 -11.93
N VAL A 57 13.31 -10.79 -11.50
CA VAL A 57 11.98 -10.63 -12.06
C VAL A 57 11.82 -9.18 -12.54
N PRO A 58 11.89 -8.90 -13.85
CA PRO A 58 11.88 -7.52 -14.38
C PRO A 58 10.62 -6.70 -14.03
N GLN A 59 9.49 -7.38 -13.81
CA GLN A 59 8.19 -6.82 -13.45
C GLN A 59 7.66 -7.53 -12.19
N PRO A 60 8.24 -7.24 -11.03
CA PRO A 60 8.05 -8.03 -9.81
C PRO A 60 6.69 -7.80 -9.17
N THR A 61 6.16 -8.82 -8.52
CA THR A 61 5.01 -8.67 -7.61
C THR A 61 5.45 -8.11 -6.27
N PHE A 62 4.53 -7.43 -5.58
CA PHE A 62 4.76 -6.89 -4.26
C PHE A 62 3.50 -6.99 -3.41
N SER A 63 3.67 -6.95 -2.10
CA SER A 63 2.58 -6.77 -1.15
C SER A 63 3.01 -5.85 -0.02
N PHE A 64 2.07 -5.10 0.55
CA PHE A 64 2.32 -4.32 1.76
C PHE A 64 1.05 -4.11 2.57
N THR A 65 1.22 -3.76 3.83
CA THR A 65 0.14 -3.39 4.73
C THR A 65 0.31 -1.95 5.17
N VAL A 66 -0.80 -1.23 5.29
CA VAL A 66 -0.87 0.12 5.87
C VAL A 66 -1.59 0.01 7.20
N ARG A 67 -0.92 0.39 8.27
CA ARG A 67 -1.52 0.48 9.61
C ARG A 67 -2.02 1.89 9.82
N TRP A 68 -3.33 2.09 9.69
CA TRP A 68 -3.91 3.43 9.69
C TRP A 68 -3.79 4.10 11.06
N GLN A 69 -3.18 5.29 11.09
CA GLN A 69 -3.21 6.17 12.25
C GLN A 69 -4.55 6.91 12.26
N LEU A 70 -5.49 6.42 13.07
CA LEU A 70 -6.85 6.95 13.20
C LEU A 70 -7.17 7.21 14.68
N ARG A 71 -8.10 8.14 14.93
CA ARG A 71 -8.55 8.49 16.29
C ARG A 71 -9.63 7.56 16.83
N GLU A 72 -10.40 6.89 15.97
CA GLU A 72 -11.64 6.20 16.37
C GLU A 72 -11.53 4.67 16.29
N THR A 73 -11.48 4.11 15.08
CA THR A 73 -11.50 2.66 14.87
C THR A 73 -10.19 2.18 14.25
N ALA A 74 -9.63 1.10 14.78
CA ALA A 74 -8.45 0.45 14.20
C ALA A 74 -8.79 -0.08 12.80
N ARG A 75 -7.95 0.25 11.82
CA ARG A 75 -8.08 -0.20 10.43
C ARG A 75 -6.73 -0.65 9.90
N THR A 76 -6.74 -1.60 8.98
CA THR A 76 -5.54 -2.00 8.22
C THR A 76 -5.93 -2.21 6.77
N THR A 77 -5.11 -1.75 5.82
CA THR A 77 -5.29 -2.09 4.42
C THR A 77 -4.12 -2.95 3.95
N ALA A 78 -4.41 -4.08 3.34
CA ALA A 78 -3.41 -4.87 2.62
C ALA A 78 -3.50 -4.53 1.13
N PHE A 79 -2.34 -4.37 0.49
CA PHE A 79 -2.19 -4.21 -0.94
C PHE A 79 -1.41 -5.39 -1.50
N LEU A 80 -1.82 -5.86 -2.68
CA LEU A 80 -1.12 -6.87 -3.47
C LEU A 80 -1.13 -6.42 -4.92
N GLY A 81 0.03 -6.44 -5.56
CA GLY A 81 0.14 -5.93 -6.91
C GLY A 81 1.37 -6.38 -7.65
N GLN A 82 1.55 -5.78 -8.82
CA GLN A 82 2.68 -5.97 -9.70
C GLN A 82 3.13 -4.64 -10.25
N CYS A 83 4.45 -4.47 -10.35
CA CYS A 83 5.01 -3.32 -11.03
C CYS A 83 5.29 -3.63 -12.51
N TYR A 84 4.90 -2.71 -13.37
CA TYR A 84 5.11 -2.76 -14.81
C TYR A 84 6.06 -1.65 -15.26
N VAL A 85 6.79 -1.90 -16.34
CA VAL A 85 7.64 -0.90 -17.00
C VAL A 85 7.16 -0.74 -18.43
N GLY A 86 6.63 0.44 -18.78
CA GLY A 86 6.14 0.75 -20.11
C GLY A 86 7.28 0.93 -21.12
N THR A 87 6.92 1.05 -22.40
CA THR A 87 7.89 1.17 -23.51
C THR A 87 8.79 2.40 -23.40
N ASN A 88 8.32 3.43 -22.71
CA ASN A 88 9.05 4.68 -22.49
C ASN A 88 9.85 4.69 -21.18
N GLY A 89 9.88 3.57 -20.45
CA GLY A 89 10.53 3.45 -19.14
C GLY A 89 9.70 3.99 -17.97
N GLU A 90 8.44 4.39 -18.22
CA GLU A 90 7.49 4.72 -17.15
C GLU A 90 7.21 3.49 -16.28
N GLU A 91 7.18 3.65 -14.96
CA GLU A 91 6.90 2.56 -14.04
C GLU A 91 5.49 2.74 -13.45
N THR A 92 4.67 1.71 -13.46
CA THR A 92 3.30 1.73 -12.92
C THR A 92 3.08 0.59 -11.94
N LEU A 93 2.36 0.87 -10.85
CA LEU A 93 1.95 -0.14 -9.88
C LEU A 93 0.49 -0.48 -10.11
N HIS A 94 0.21 -1.73 -10.50
CA HIS A 94 -1.15 -2.24 -10.58
C HIS A 94 -1.42 -3.06 -9.33
N ALA A 95 -2.33 -2.61 -8.48
CA ALA A 95 -2.61 -3.24 -7.20
C ALA A 95 -4.09 -3.35 -6.91
N LEU A 96 -4.44 -4.41 -6.20
CA LEU A 96 -5.70 -4.57 -5.50
C LEU A 96 -5.46 -4.31 -4.01
N TRP A 97 -6.54 -3.99 -3.29
CA TRP A 97 -6.47 -3.76 -1.86
C TRP A 97 -7.66 -4.38 -1.14
N LEU A 98 -7.45 -4.71 0.13
CA LEU A 98 -8.49 -5.10 1.08
C LEU A 98 -8.36 -4.21 2.30
N LEU A 99 -9.41 -3.45 2.60
CA LEU A 99 -9.48 -2.65 3.83
C LEU A 99 -10.22 -3.47 4.88
N ARG A 100 -9.56 -3.69 6.01
CA ARG A 100 -10.14 -4.34 7.18
C ARG A 100 -10.35 -3.32 8.30
N GLU A 101 -11.59 -3.15 8.72
CA GLU A 101 -11.94 -2.42 9.95
C GLU A 101 -12.06 -3.40 11.13
N ALA A 102 -11.72 -2.95 12.34
CA ALA A 102 -12.00 -3.72 13.55
C ALA A 102 -13.51 -3.79 13.79
N ALA A 103 -14.07 -5.00 13.86
CA ALA A 103 -15.46 -5.23 14.23
C ALA A 103 -15.61 -5.29 15.76
N ASN A 104 -16.77 -4.88 16.29
CA ASN A 104 -17.02 -4.96 17.74
C ASN A 104 -17.32 -6.37 18.22
N SER A 105 -17.82 -7.24 17.32
CA SER A 105 -18.10 -8.65 17.59
C SER A 105 -17.99 -9.48 16.30
N PRO A 106 -17.88 -10.83 16.42
CA PRO A 106 -17.89 -11.73 15.26
C PRO A 106 -19.15 -11.62 14.39
N ASP A 107 -20.31 -11.31 14.99
CA ASP A 107 -21.58 -11.17 14.25
C ASP A 107 -21.58 -9.94 13.33
N GLU A 108 -20.71 -8.97 13.59
CA GLU A 108 -20.51 -7.78 12.78
C GLU A 108 -19.41 -7.93 11.72
N ASP A 109 -18.73 -9.08 11.65
CA ASP A 109 -17.56 -9.30 10.79
C ASP A 109 -17.86 -9.14 9.29
N TRP A 110 -19.06 -9.53 8.87
CA TRP A 110 -19.46 -9.57 7.47
C TRP A 110 -19.38 -8.22 6.76
N LYS A 111 -19.45 -7.11 7.51
CA LYS A 111 -19.37 -5.72 6.99
C LYS A 111 -17.99 -5.09 7.17
N ALA A 112 -17.02 -5.81 7.74
CA ALA A 112 -15.75 -5.25 8.18
C ALA A 112 -14.65 -5.23 7.09
N THR A 113 -14.90 -5.86 5.94
CA THR A 113 -13.96 -5.90 4.80
C THR A 113 -14.55 -5.17 3.59
N ARG A 114 -13.78 -4.25 3.01
CA ARG A 114 -14.04 -3.65 1.70
C ARG A 114 -12.98 -4.07 0.70
#